data_AF-A0A7W0MLK7-F1
#
_entry.id   AF-A0A7W0MLK7-F1
#
_cell.length_a   1.000
_cell.length_b   1.000
_cell.length_c   1.000
_cell.angle_alpha   90.00
_cell.angle_beta   90.00
_cell.angle_gamma   90.00
#
_symmetry.space_group_name_H-M   'P 1'
#
loop_
_entity.id
_entity.type
_entity.pdbx_description
1 polymer ?
#
loop_
_entity_poly.entity_id
_entity_poly.type
_entity_poly.pdbx_seq_one_letter_code
_entity_poly.pdbx_strand_id
1 'polypeptide(L)'
;MDAAGGFVKYSDDLETIDPDERETFDTIVAVMEKGGAITRERYGRAVRTSHAKAQGLLVGEFRVLGNLLPELAQGLFAEPRSYPAIARLSHV
;
A
#
# COMPACT_ATOMS: atom_id res chain seq x y z
N MET A 1 25.10 -1.56 -15.53
CA MET A 1 25.09 -0.61 -14.41
C MET A 1 24.66 -1.42 -13.21
N ASP A 2 25.66 -1.88 -12.47
CA ASP A 2 25.51 -2.77 -11.32
C ASP A 2 24.80 -2.05 -10.18
N ALA A 3 23.57 -2.46 -9.89
CA ALA A 3 22.95 -2.20 -8.60
C ALA A 3 23.52 -3.24 -7.62
N ALA A 4 24.30 -2.77 -6.66
CA ALA A 4 24.84 -3.60 -5.59
C ALA A 4 23.69 -4.14 -4.73
N GLY A 5 23.43 -5.45 -4.85
CA GLY A 5 22.43 -6.22 -4.08
C GLY A 5 21.51 -7.02 -4.99
N GLY A 6 21.77 -8.32 -5.17
CA GLY A 6 20.89 -9.21 -5.92
C GLY A 6 19.53 -9.41 -5.24
N PHE A 7 18.52 -9.83 -6.00
CA PHE A 7 17.19 -10.15 -5.46
C PHE A 7 17.27 -11.30 -4.45
N VAL A 8 16.57 -11.17 -3.32
CA VAL A 8 16.47 -12.20 -2.28
C VAL A 8 15.23 -13.05 -2.54
N LYS A 9 15.39 -14.38 -2.57
CA LYS A 9 14.25 -15.30 -2.68
C LYS A 9 13.43 -15.25 -1.39
N TYR A 10 12.11 -15.18 -1.51
CA TYR A 10 11.22 -15.27 -0.37
C TYR A 10 11.42 -16.57 0.41
N SER A 11 11.47 -16.44 1.73
CA SER A 11 11.37 -17.50 2.70
C SER A 11 10.81 -16.92 4.00
N ASP A 12 10.15 -17.76 4.80
CA ASP A 12 9.46 -17.32 6.03
C ASP A 12 10.43 -16.77 7.10
N ASP A 13 11.73 -17.03 6.97
CA ASP A 13 12.80 -16.54 7.83
C ASP A 13 13.39 -15.18 7.42
N LEU A 14 12.90 -14.57 6.33
CA LEU A 14 13.36 -13.24 5.90
C LEU A 14 12.90 -12.12 6.84
N GLU A 15 11.70 -12.23 7.39
CA GLU A 15 11.17 -11.25 8.32
C GLU A 15 11.60 -11.61 9.75
N THR A 16 12.05 -10.60 10.50
CA THR A 16 12.34 -10.73 11.93
C THR A 16 11.38 -9.82 12.67
N ILE A 17 10.59 -10.37 13.58
CA ILE A 17 9.67 -9.61 14.42
C ILE A 17 10.48 -8.91 15.50
N ASP A 18 10.40 -7.58 15.53
CA ASP A 18 11.06 -6.81 16.57
C ASP A 18 10.36 -7.02 17.94
N PRO A 19 11.10 -7.02 19.06
CA PRO A 19 10.52 -7.27 20.38
C PRO A 19 9.37 -6.32 20.76
N ASP A 20 9.37 -5.10 20.23
CA ASP A 20 8.40 -4.03 20.46
C ASP A 20 7.42 -3.85 19.28
N GLU A 21 7.47 -4.70 18.26
CA GLU A 21 6.58 -4.61 17.09
C GLU A 21 5.11 -4.64 17.51
N ARG A 22 4.77 -5.49 18.48
CA ARG A 22 3.40 -5.59 18.98
C ARG A 22 2.94 -4.31 19.68
N GLU A 23 3.79 -3.72 20.50
CA GLU A 23 3.50 -2.45 21.18
C GLU A 23 3.36 -1.31 20.16
N THR A 24 4.19 -1.32 19.12
CA THR A 24 4.11 -0.37 18.01
C THR A 24 2.78 -0.50 17.27
N PHE A 25 2.32 -1.73 16.99
CA PHE A 25 0.99 -1.95 16.40
C PHE A 25 -0.13 -1.41 17.27
N ASP A 26 -0.13 -1.76 18.56
CA ASP A 26 -1.17 -1.33 19.49
C ASP A 26 -1.19 0.22 19.60
N THR A 27 -0.02 0.86 19.59
CA THR A 27 0.13 2.32 19.57
C THR A 27 -0.43 2.94 18.29
N ILE A 28 -0.10 2.39 17.12
CA ILE A 28 -0.60 2.88 15.83
C ILE A 28 -2.12 2.74 15.78
N VAL A 29 -2.67 1.62 16.22
CA VAL A 29 -4.13 1.40 16.28
C VAL A 29 -4.78 2.46 17.16
N ALA A 30 -4.28 2.68 18.38
CA ALA A 30 -4.84 3.68 19.29
C ALA A 30 -4.82 5.11 18.71
N VAL A 31 -3.73 5.48 18.03
CA VAL A 31 -3.62 6.79 17.35
C VAL A 31 -4.62 6.90 16.20
N MET A 32 -4.76 5.86 15.38
CA MET A 32 -5.66 5.84 14.23
C MET A 32 -7.14 5.86 14.65
N GLU A 33 -7.48 5.17 15.75
CA GLU A 33 -8.83 5.19 16.34
C GLU A 33 -9.18 6.58 16.85
N LYS A 34 -8.27 7.23 17.59
CA LYS A 34 -8.45 8.60 18.07
C LYS A 34 -8.63 9.58 16.91
N GLY A 35 -7.82 9.48 15.86
CA GLY A 35 -7.98 10.29 14.65
C GLY A 35 -9.32 10.03 13.94
N GLY A 36 -9.76 8.77 13.90
CA GLY A 36 -11.07 8.38 13.38
C GLY A 36 -12.23 9.02 14.15
N ALA A 37 -12.16 9.04 15.47
CA ALA A 37 -13.16 9.70 16.31
C ALA A 37 -13.25 11.21 16.03
N ILE A 38 -12.10 11.89 15.98
CA ILE A 38 -12.01 13.34 15.68
C ILE A 38 -12.61 13.65 14.31
N THR A 39 -12.24 12.88 13.28
CA THR A 39 -12.75 13.10 11.92
C THR A 39 -14.25 12.80 11.83
N ARG A 40 -14.74 11.75 12.50
CA ARG A 40 -16.17 11.43 12.54
C ARG A 40 -16.98 12.56 13.15
N GLU A 41 -16.52 13.12 14.27
CA GLU A 41 -17.14 14.28 14.90
C GLU A 41 -17.15 15.48 13.96
N ARG A 42 -16.01 15.79 13.34
CA ARG A 42 -15.84 16.93 12.42
C ARG A 42 -16.73 16.85 11.17
N TYR A 43 -16.86 15.66 10.57
CA TYR A 43 -17.57 15.48 9.29
C TYR A 43 -19.00 14.97 9.44
N GLY A 44 -19.45 14.66 10.67
CA GLY A 44 -20.77 14.09 10.94
C GLY A 44 -20.98 12.67 10.40
N ARG A 45 -19.93 12.04 9.87
CA ARG A 45 -19.93 10.66 9.34
C ARG A 45 -18.52 10.09 9.41
N ALA A 46 -18.42 8.76 9.34
CA ALA A 46 -17.12 8.12 9.21
C ALA A 46 -16.46 8.50 7.88
N VAL A 47 -15.21 8.95 7.96
CA VAL A 47 -14.31 9.17 6.82
C VAL A 47 -12.98 8.48 7.12
N ARG A 48 -12.09 8.38 6.13
CA ARG A 48 -10.75 7.80 6.37
C ARG A 48 -9.98 8.70 7.36
N THR A 49 -9.28 8.10 8.34
CA THR A 49 -8.48 8.85 9.33
C THR A 49 -7.34 9.63 8.69
N SER A 50 -6.67 9.01 7.72
CA SER A 50 -5.71 9.66 6.82
C SER A 50 -6.27 9.64 5.40
N HIS A 51 -5.84 10.56 4.55
CA HIS A 51 -6.32 10.63 3.17
C HIS A 51 -7.83 10.81 3.02
N ALA A 52 -8.45 11.50 4.00
CA ALA A 52 -9.90 11.71 4.09
C ALA A 52 -10.46 12.38 2.84
N LYS A 53 -9.77 13.42 2.35
CA LYS A 53 -10.20 14.22 1.21
C LYS A 53 -9.67 13.63 -0.10
N ALA A 54 -10.58 13.15 -0.93
CA ALA A 54 -10.27 12.84 -2.33
C ALA A 54 -10.22 14.14 -3.14
N GLN A 55 -9.22 14.27 -4.00
CA GLN A 55 -9.16 15.32 -5.02
C GLN A 55 -9.70 14.82 -6.37
N GLY A 56 -9.61 13.52 -6.63
CA GLY A 56 -10.08 12.92 -7.88
C GLY A 56 -10.18 11.40 -7.81
N LEU A 57 -11.06 10.85 -8.65
CA LEU A 57 -11.18 9.42 -8.90
C LEU A 57 -11.03 9.19 -10.39
N LEU A 58 -10.05 8.36 -10.75
CA LEU A 58 -9.76 8.01 -12.13
C LEU A 58 -10.18 6.56 -12.36
N VAL A 59 -10.93 6.33 -13.43
CA VAL A 59 -11.23 4.98 -13.93
C VAL A 59 -10.46 4.79 -15.21
N GLY A 60 -9.72 3.70 -15.31
CA GLY A 60 -8.88 3.46 -16.46
C GLY A 60 -8.38 2.03 -16.52
N GLU A 61 -7.25 1.86 -17.18
CA GLU A 61 -6.61 0.56 -17.40
C GLU A 61 -5.18 0.59 -16.87
N PHE A 62 -4.83 -0.41 -16.07
CA PHE A 62 -3.47 -0.69 -15.65
C PHE A 62 -2.85 -1.73 -16.58
N ARG A 63 -1.72 -1.40 -17.21
CA ARG A 63 -1.03 -2.26 -18.16
C ARG A 63 0.27 -2.76 -17.57
N VAL A 64 0.37 -4.07 -17.43
CA VAL A 64 1.66 -4.75 -17.27
C VAL A 64 2.28 -4.87 -18.64
N LEU A 65 3.43 -4.22 -18.82
CA LEU A 65 4.19 -4.29 -20.07
C LEU A 65 5.00 -5.58 -20.12
N GLY A 66 5.36 -6.00 -21.34
CA GLY A 66 6.28 -7.11 -21.54
C GLY A 66 7.74 -6.75 -21.33
N ASN A 67 8.58 -7.79 -21.40
CA ASN A 67 10.03 -7.69 -21.26
C ASN A 67 10.48 -7.14 -19.89
N LEU A 68 9.72 -7.43 -18.84
CA LEU A 68 10.22 -7.25 -17.47
C LEU A 68 11.39 -8.20 -17.24
N LEU A 69 12.33 -7.79 -16.39
CA LEU A 69 13.36 -8.69 -15.90
C LEU A 69 12.70 -9.90 -15.21
N PRO A 70 13.23 -11.13 -15.36
CA PRO A 70 12.62 -12.33 -14.78
C PRO A 70 12.31 -12.20 -13.28
N GLU A 71 13.12 -11.44 -12.55
CA GLU A 71 12.97 -11.19 -11.11
C GLU A 71 11.82 -10.23 -10.79
N LEU A 72 11.39 -9.40 -11.74
CA LEU A 72 10.25 -8.48 -11.61
C LEU A 72 8.97 -9.05 -12.25
N ALA A 73 9.09 -10.07 -13.09
CA ALA A 73 7.97 -10.75 -13.76
C ALA A 73 7.29 -11.75 -12.81
N GLN A 74 6.67 -11.24 -11.75
CA GLN A 74 6.09 -12.05 -10.67
C GLN A 74 4.67 -11.59 -10.30
N GLY A 75 3.84 -12.53 -9.82
CA GLY A 75 2.48 -12.24 -9.35
C GLY A 75 1.63 -11.52 -10.40
N LEU A 76 1.09 -10.35 -10.07
CA LEU A 76 0.30 -9.51 -10.99
C LEU A 76 1.08 -9.14 -12.27
N PHE A 77 2.41 -9.07 -12.17
CA PHE A 77 3.33 -8.65 -13.25
C PHE A 77 3.92 -9.83 -14.05
N ALA A 78 3.50 -11.08 -13.79
CA ALA A 78 4.09 -12.27 -14.39
C ALA A 78 3.96 -12.32 -15.92
N GLU A 79 2.86 -11.79 -16.46
CA GLU A 79 2.61 -11.76 -17.89
C GLU A 79 2.11 -10.37 -18.33
N PRO A 80 2.40 -9.96 -19.58
CA PRO A 80 1.83 -8.73 -20.13
C PRO A 80 0.31 -8.82 -20.17
N ARG A 81 -0.37 -7.91 -19.46
CA ARG A 81 -1.84 -7.90 -19.35
C ARG A 81 -2.36 -6.52 -19.00
N SER A 82 -3.57 -6.24 -19.49
CA SER A 82 -4.36 -5.07 -19.10
C SER A 82 -5.40 -5.45 -18.04
N TYR A 83 -5.56 -4.61 -17.02
CA TYR A 83 -6.54 -4.76 -15.95
C TYR A 83 -7.39 -3.49 -15.82
N PRO A 84 -8.70 -3.58 -15.55
CA PRO A 84 -9.47 -2.42 -15.14
C PRO A 84 -8.91 -1.88 -13.82
N ALA A 85 -8.74 -0.57 -13.73
CA ALA A 85 -8.11 0.09 -12.60
C ALA A 85 -8.92 1.30 -12.14
N ILE A 86 -8.89 1.54 -10.84
CA ILE A 86 -9.42 2.74 -10.20
C ILE A 86 -8.29 3.37 -9.39
N ALA A 87 -7.94 4.62 -9.67
CA ALA A 87 -6.96 5.38 -8.90
C ALA A 87 -7.65 6.50 -8.13
N ARG A 88 -7.44 6.55 -6.81
CA ARG A 88 -7.97 7.61 -5.94
C ARG A 88 -6.83 8.55 -5.55
N LEU A 89 -6.95 9.80 -5.95
CA LEU A 89 -6.02 10.87 -5.57
C LEU A 89 -6.54 11.53 -4.29
N SER A 90 -5.69 11.62 -3.27
CA SER A 90 -6.05 12.21 -1.99
C SER A 90 -4.88 12.94 -1.34
N HIS A 91 -5.17 14.07 -0.71
CA HIS A 91 -4.25 14.74 0.20
C HIS A 91 -4.12 13.93 1.48
N VAL A 92 -2.99 13.99 2.18
CA VAL A 92 -2.83 13.35 3.50
C VAL A 92 -3.72 14.00 4.56
#